data_AF-A0A952TBL9-F1
#
_entry.id   AF-A0A952TBL9-F1
#
_cell.length_a   1.000
_cell.length_b   1.000
_cell.length_c   1.000
_cell.angle_alpha   90.00
_cell.angle_beta   90.00
_cell.angle_gamma   90.00
#
_symmetry.space_group_name_H-M   'P 1'
#
loop_
_entity.id
_entity.type
_entity.pdbx_description
1 polymer ?
#
loop_
_entity_poly.entity_id
_entity_poly.type
_entity_poly.pdbx_seq_one_letter_code
_entity_poly.pdbx_strand_id
1 'polypeptide(L)'
;MNDRISKLVQLAEKDKSDPFTFYALALEFKSIGEQKKAIEYFDFLIANFPDYLPTYLQYGLFVQESDPINSKRLFLAGIKLSEIQNDFHTKRELEEFLNELE
;
A
#
# COMPACT_ATOMS: atom_id res chain seq x y z
N MET A 1 -5.38 23.74 -0.18
CA MET A 1 -4.18 22.95 0.17
C MET A 1 -4.57 22.03 1.31
N ASN A 2 -4.47 20.71 1.15
CA ASN A 2 -4.82 19.77 2.22
C ASN A 2 -3.74 19.87 3.32
N ASP A 3 -4.11 20.42 4.47
CA ASP A 3 -3.22 20.65 5.62
C ASP A 3 -2.58 19.34 6.10
N ARG A 4 -3.30 18.22 5.98
CA ARG A 4 -2.80 16.89 6.36
C ARG A 4 -1.66 16.42 5.47
N ILE A 5 -1.82 16.51 4.15
CA ILE A 5 -0.78 16.14 3.18
C ILE A 5 0.48 16.99 3.40
N SER A 6 0.31 18.29 3.63
CA SER A 6 1.43 19.21 3.85
C SER A 6 2.25 18.85 5.08
N LYS A 7 1.58 18.41 6.15
CA LYS A 7 2.23 17.92 7.38
C LYS A 7 2.93 16.58 7.15
N LEU A 8 2.30 15.66 6.44
CA LEU A 8 2.88 14.35 6.14
C LEU A 8 4.12 14.46 5.24
N VAL A 9 4.13 15.36 4.25
CA VAL A 9 5.32 15.64 3.43
C VAL A 9 6.48 16.13 4.31
N GLN A 10 6.23 17.08 5.23
CA GLN A 10 7.26 17.55 6.15
C GLN A 10 7.77 16.46 7.10
N LEU A 11 6.90 15.52 7.52
CA LEU A 11 7.30 14.38 8.33
C LEU A 11 8.18 13.42 7.52
N ALA A 12 7.81 13.14 6.27
CA ALA A 12 8.58 12.26 5.38
C ALA A 12 9.96 12.85 5.06
N GLU A 13 10.07 14.18 4.96
CA GLU A 13 11.36 14.85 4.76
C GLU A 13 12.26 14.75 5.99
N LYS A 14 11.68 14.76 7.20
CA LYS A 14 12.42 14.65 8.47
C LYS A 14 12.86 13.23 8.76
N ASP A 15 12.02 12.24 8.46
CA ASP A 15 12.31 10.83 8.62
C ASP A 15 11.92 10.04 7.37
N LYS A 16 12.91 9.84 6.50
CA LYS A 16 12.76 9.04 5.28
C LYS A 16 12.87 7.55 5.52
N SER A 17 13.12 7.10 6.75
CA SER A 17 13.24 5.68 7.10
C SER A 17 11.92 5.08 7.59
N ASP A 18 10.94 5.92 7.91
CA ASP A 18 9.61 5.50 8.35
C ASP A 18 8.67 5.27 7.14
N PRO A 19 8.35 4.01 6.78
CA PRO A 19 7.41 3.73 5.71
C PRO A 19 5.99 4.22 6.02
N PHE A 20 5.62 4.35 7.30
CA PHE A 20 4.26 4.75 7.69
C PHE A 20 3.89 6.12 7.13
N THR A 21 4.84 7.06 7.10
CA THR A 21 4.55 8.42 6.60
C THR A 21 4.26 8.43 5.09
N PHE A 22 4.97 7.62 4.30
CA PHE A 22 4.70 7.48 2.86
C PHE A 22 3.39 6.72 2.60
N TYR A 23 3.09 5.73 3.42
CA TYR A 23 1.82 5.01 3.38
C TYR A 23 0.63 5.92 3.72
N ALA A 24 0.76 6.75 4.74
CA ALA A 24 -0.23 7.77 5.06
C ALA A 24 -0.43 8.74 3.89
N LEU A 25 0.64 9.17 3.20
CA LEU A 25 0.52 10.00 1.99
C LEU A 25 -0.26 9.29 0.89
N ALA A 26 0.02 8.01 0.63
CA ALA A 26 -0.72 7.22 -0.36
C ALA A 26 -2.23 7.19 -0.06
N LEU A 27 -2.60 6.95 1.21
CA LEU A 27 -4.00 6.94 1.65
C LEU A 27 -4.68 8.31 1.56
N GLU A 28 -3.98 9.39 1.91
CA GLU A 28 -4.51 10.75 1.80
C GLU A 28 -4.70 11.18 0.35
N PHE A 29 -3.80 10.81 -0.58
CA PHE A 29 -4.02 11.08 -2.01
C PHE A 29 -5.15 10.24 -2.56
N LYS A 30 -5.28 8.97 -2.13
CA LYS A 30 -6.42 8.11 -2.47
C LYS A 30 -7.75 8.73 -2.01
N SER A 31 -7.81 9.24 -0.77
CA SER A 31 -9.05 9.78 -0.19
C SER A 31 -9.57 11.04 -0.91
N ILE A 32 -8.68 11.83 -1.50
CA ILE A 32 -9.04 13.03 -2.29
C ILE A 32 -9.17 12.76 -3.80
N GLY A 33 -9.10 11.50 -4.24
CA GLY A 33 -9.26 11.12 -5.65
C GLY A 33 -8.04 11.35 -6.52
N GLU A 34 -6.89 11.70 -5.95
CA GLU A 34 -5.61 11.91 -6.67
C GLU A 34 -4.94 10.56 -6.94
N GLN A 35 -5.56 9.75 -7.80
CA GLN A 35 -5.20 8.34 -8.01
C GLN A 35 -3.73 8.15 -8.43
N LYS A 36 -3.25 8.99 -9.35
CA LYS A 36 -1.87 8.92 -9.84
C LYS A 36 -0.86 9.10 -8.71
N LYS A 37 -1.08 10.08 -7.82
CA LYS A 37 -0.19 10.32 -6.69
C LYS A 37 -0.27 9.20 -5.65
N ALA A 38 -1.46 8.66 -5.40
CA ALA A 38 -1.61 7.51 -4.52
C ALA A 38 -0.78 6.31 -5.03
N ILE A 39 -0.87 6.01 -6.34
CA ILE A 39 -0.05 4.99 -7.00
C ILE A 39 1.45 5.30 -6.86
N GLU A 40 1.88 6.53 -7.14
CA GLU A 40 3.29 6.92 -7.01
C GLU A 40 3.86 6.65 -5.60
N TYR A 41 3.10 6.91 -4.53
CA TYR A 41 3.53 6.60 -3.17
C TYR A 41 3.47 5.10 -2.84
N PHE A 42 2.48 4.37 -3.34
CA PHE A 42 2.45 2.91 -3.18
C PHE A 42 3.62 2.24 -3.91
N ASP A 43 3.92 2.64 -5.14
CA ASP A 43 5.08 2.15 -5.89
C ASP A 43 6.40 2.49 -5.17
N PHE A 44 6.50 3.70 -4.61
CA PHE A 44 7.65 4.09 -3.80
C PHE A 44 7.82 3.17 -2.58
N LEU A 45 6.73 2.81 -1.90
CA LEU A 45 6.76 1.89 -0.76
C LEU A 45 7.20 0.48 -1.18
N ILE A 46 6.66 -0.06 -2.27
CA ILE A 46 7.07 -1.38 -2.79
C ILE A 46 8.57 -1.40 -3.13
N ALA A 47 9.10 -0.31 -3.69
CA ALA A 47 10.50 -0.22 -4.09
C ALA A 47 11.48 -0.02 -2.92
N ASN A 48 11.11 0.77 -1.91
CA ASN A 48 12.04 1.20 -0.85
C ASN A 48 11.79 0.51 0.50
N PHE A 49 10.58 -0.01 0.71
CA PHE A 49 10.15 -0.68 1.94
C PHE A 49 9.39 -1.97 1.61
N PRO A 50 10.04 -2.92 0.91
CA PRO A 50 9.38 -4.15 0.48
C PRO A 50 8.90 -5.02 1.65
N ASP A 51 9.42 -4.80 2.87
CA ASP A 51 8.95 -5.50 4.07
C ASP A 51 7.76 -4.80 4.75
N TYR A 52 7.27 -3.68 4.22
CA TYR A 52 6.12 -2.99 4.79
C TYR A 52 4.79 -3.60 4.29
N LEU A 53 4.39 -4.68 4.96
CA LEU A 53 3.24 -5.52 4.62
C LEU A 53 1.92 -4.78 4.32
N PRO A 54 1.52 -3.72 5.05
CA PRO A 54 0.27 -3.00 4.77
C PRO A 54 0.18 -2.45 3.34
N THR A 55 1.32 -2.16 2.71
CA THR A 55 1.38 -1.68 1.32
C THR A 55 0.73 -2.65 0.35
N TYR A 56 1.01 -3.94 0.49
CA TYR A 56 0.54 -4.97 -0.44
C TYR A 56 -0.97 -5.13 -0.39
N LEU A 57 -1.54 -5.13 0.82
CA LEU A 57 -2.98 -5.22 1.03
C LEU A 57 -3.69 -3.97 0.47
N GLN A 58 -3.30 -2.78 0.93
CA GLN A 58 -4.01 -1.56 0.55
C GLN A 58 -3.81 -1.18 -0.92
N TYR A 59 -2.61 -1.42 -1.47
CA TYR A 59 -2.37 -1.14 -2.88
C TYR A 59 -3.15 -2.13 -3.75
N GLY A 60 -3.13 -3.43 -3.42
CA GLY A 60 -3.89 -4.45 -4.14
C GLY A 60 -5.38 -4.12 -4.18
N LEU A 61 -5.97 -3.77 -3.04
CA LEU A 61 -7.37 -3.31 -2.95
C LEU A 61 -7.61 -2.04 -3.77
N PHE A 62 -6.66 -1.11 -3.78
CA PHE A 62 -6.83 0.16 -4.48
C PHE A 62 -6.85 0.00 -6.00
N VAL A 63 -6.07 -0.94 -6.55
CA VAL A 63 -6.04 -1.20 -8.00
C VAL A 63 -6.91 -2.37 -8.43
N GLN A 64 -7.70 -2.96 -7.53
CA GLN A 64 -8.46 -4.18 -7.80
C GLN A 64 -9.38 -4.06 -9.03
N GLU A 65 -10.09 -2.94 -9.16
CA GLU A 65 -11.02 -2.72 -10.28
C GLU A 65 -10.31 -2.17 -11.53
N SER A 66 -9.29 -1.32 -11.36
CA SER A 66 -8.64 -0.60 -12.46
C SER A 66 -7.49 -1.37 -13.10
N ASP A 67 -6.81 -2.22 -12.34
CA ASP A 67 -5.72 -3.11 -12.78
C ASP A 67 -5.74 -4.42 -11.95
N PRO A 68 -6.69 -5.33 -12.25
CA PRO A 68 -6.85 -6.59 -11.52
C PRO A 68 -5.61 -7.50 -11.65
N ILE A 69 -4.84 -7.38 -12.73
CA ILE A 69 -3.60 -8.14 -12.93
C ILE A 69 -2.56 -7.70 -11.89
N ASN A 70 -2.37 -6.39 -11.72
CA ASN A 70 -1.46 -5.89 -10.69
C ASN A 70 -1.97 -6.17 -9.28
N SER A 71 -3.29 -6.04 -9.04
CA SER A 71 -3.92 -6.40 -7.77
C SER A 71 -3.60 -7.83 -7.34
N LYS A 72 -3.80 -8.81 -8.24
CA LYS A 72 -3.45 -10.22 -8.01
C LYS A 72 -1.96 -10.39 -7.68
N ARG A 73 -1.06 -9.69 -8.38
CA ARG A 73 0.38 -9.74 -8.10
C ARG A 73 0.73 -9.19 -6.71
N LEU A 74 0.09 -8.10 -6.31
CA LEU A 74 0.29 -7.48 -5.00
C LEU A 74 -0.19 -8.39 -3.87
N PHE A 75 -1.38 -8.99 -4.01
CA PHE A 75 -1.88 -9.93 -3.00
C PHE A 75 -0.99 -11.16 -2.85
N LEU A 76 -0.56 -11.78 -3.96
CA LEU A 76 0.37 -12.91 -3.93
C LEU A 76 1.71 -12.55 -3.28
N ALA A 77 2.23 -11.34 -3.51
CA ALA A 77 3.45 -10.88 -2.86
C ALA A 77 3.25 -10.63 -1.36
N GLY A 78 2.13 -10.01 -0.98
CA GLY A 78 1.74 -9.80 0.42
C GLY A 78 1.59 -11.10 1.20
N ILE A 79 1.01 -12.15 0.58
CA ILE A 79 0.84 -13.47 1.23
C ILE A 79 2.20 -14.08 1.56
N LYS A 80 3.16 -14.02 0.64
CA LYS A 80 4.53 -14.51 0.91
C LYS A 80 5.19 -13.72 2.03
N LEU A 81 5.01 -12.40 2.04
CA LEU A 81 5.61 -11.55 3.06
C LEU A 81 4.98 -11.78 4.44
N SER A 82 3.65 -11.94 4.51
CA SER A 82 2.95 -12.22 5.76
C SER A 82 3.35 -13.57 6.36
N GLU A 83 3.66 -14.58 5.53
CA GLU A 83 4.26 -15.84 5.98
C GLU A 83 5.64 -15.64 6.62
N ILE A 84 6.51 -14.83 5.99
CA ILE A 84 7.84 -14.50 6.53
C ILE A 84 7.72 -13.75 7.86
N GLN A 85 6.76 -12.83 7.97
CA GLN A 85 6.52 -12.02 9.16
C GLN A 85 5.67 -12.72 10.23
N ASN A 86 5.15 -13.93 9.94
CA ASN A 86 4.17 -14.64 10.76
C ASN A 86 2.88 -13.85 11.05
N ASP A 87 2.48 -12.97 10.12
CA ASP A 87 1.21 -12.23 10.19
C ASP A 87 0.07 -13.02 9.53
N PHE A 88 -0.42 -14.03 10.25
CA PHE A 88 -1.52 -14.87 9.77
C PHE A 88 -2.88 -14.15 9.71
N HIS A 89 -3.00 -12.96 10.29
CA HIS A 89 -4.23 -12.18 10.16
C HIS A 89 -4.27 -11.53 8.78
N THR A 90 -3.26 -10.74 8.43
CA THR A 90 -3.18 -10.11 7.12
C THR A 90 -3.05 -11.13 5.99
N LYS A 91 -2.40 -12.28 6.23
CA LYS A 91 -2.40 -13.40 5.28
C LYS A 91 -3.83 -13.79 4.86
N ARG A 92 -4.73 -14.00 5.83
CA ARG A 92 -6.10 -14.42 5.56
C ARG A 92 -6.88 -13.37 4.79
N GLU A 93 -6.73 -12.09 5.14
CA GLU A 93 -7.36 -10.99 4.39
C GLU A 93 -6.88 -10.98 2.94
N LEU A 94 -5.58 -11.14 2.70
CA LEU A 94 -5.03 -11.18 1.35
C LEU A 94 -5.52 -12.39 0.54
N GLU A 95 -5.63 -13.56 1.16
CA GLU A 95 -6.17 -14.77 0.53
C GLU A 95 -7.65 -14.61 0.19
N GLU A 96 -8.45 -13.97 1.07
CA GLU A 96 -9.85 -13.65 0.83
C GLU A 96 -10.01 -12.75 -0.41
N PHE A 97 -9.30 -11.62 -0.46
CA PHE A 97 -9.37 -10.72 -1.62
C PHE A 97 -8.81 -11.33 -2.91
N LEU A 98 -7.79 -12.20 -2.81
CA LEU A 98 -7.27 -12.91 -3.97
C LEU A 98 -8.32 -13.86 -4.57
N ASN A 99 -9.10 -14.55 -3.73
CA ASN A 99 -10.16 -15.45 -4.18
C ASN A 99 -11.32 -14.70 -4.85
N GLU A 100 -11.59 -13.45 -4.49
CA GLU A 100 -12.60 -12.61 -5.13
C GLU A 100 -12.22 -12.19 -6.57
N LEU A 101 -10.94 -12.30 -6.93
CA LEU A 101 -10.41 -11.97 -8.27
C LEU A 101 -10.42 -13.16 -9.25
N GLU A 102 -10.76 -14.36 -8.80
CA GLU A 102 -10.82 -15.59 -9.63
C GLU A 102 -12.23 -15.89 -10.15
#